data_AF-A0A2V9P243-F1
#
_entry.id   AF-A0A2V9P243-F1
#
_cell.length_a   1.000
_cell.length_b   1.000
_cell.length_c   1.000
_cell.angle_alpha   90.00
_cell.angle_beta   90.00
_cell.angle_gamma   90.00
#
_symmetry.space_group_name_H-M   'P 1'
#
loop_
_entity.id
_entity.type
_entity.pdbx_description
1 polymer ?
#
loop_
_entity_poly.entity_id
_entity_poly.type
_entity_poly.pdbx_seq_one_letter_code
_entity_poly.pdbx_strand_id
1 'polypeptide(L)' 'MAWEKVKANRGSGGVDEQNLEVFEAQLDQQLDRLQRELKEDTYQPLPVRQHPIPKRDKPGEYRMLGRRYR' A
#
# COMPACT_ATOMS: atom_id res chain seq x y z
N MET A 1 -8.09 0.52 -14.63
CA MET A 1 -7.34 1.67 -14.04
C MET A 1 -6.43 1.21 -12.90
N ALA A 2 -5.45 2.01 -12.46
CA ALA A 2 -4.52 1.62 -11.39
C ALA A 2 -5.24 1.39 -10.04
N TRP A 3 -6.24 2.22 -9.72
CA TRP A 3 -7.08 2.10 -8.53
C TRP A 3 -7.80 0.73 -8.42
N GLU A 4 -8.43 0.27 -9.51
CA GLU A 4 -9.16 -1.01 -9.53
C GLU A 4 -8.26 -2.20 -9.18
N LYS A 5 -7.00 -2.19 -9.64
CA LYS A 5 -6.02 -3.24 -9.32
C LYS A 5 -5.63 -3.20 -7.84
N VAL A 6 -5.45 -2.01 -7.28
CA VAL A 6 -5.16 -1.84 -5.84
C VAL A 6 -6.33 -2.33 -4.99
N LYS A 7 -7.57 -1.98 -5.37
CA LYS A 7 -8.78 -2.43 -4.70
C LYS A 7 -8.94 -3.95 -4.75
N ALA A 8 -8.68 -4.58 -5.89
CA ALA A 8 -8.78 -6.03 -6.07
C ALA A 8 -7.80 -6.82 -5.21
N ASN A 9 -6.63 -6.25 -4.89
CA ASN A 9 -5.60 -6.92 -4.09
C ASN A 9 -6.00 -7.10 -2.61
N ARG A 10 -7.09 -6.45 -2.15
CA ARG A 10 -7.60 -6.51 -0.76
C ARG A 10 -6.48 -6.41 0.28
N GLY A 11 -5.44 -5.62 -0.04
CA GLY A 11 -4.28 -5.47 0.83
C GLY A 11 -4.73 -4.95 2.19
N SER A 12 -4.12 -5.44 3.27
CA SER A 12 -4.27 -4.83 4.59
C SER A 12 -3.94 -3.34 4.47
N GLY A 13 -4.88 -2.48 4.88
CA GLY A 13 -4.77 -1.02 4.83
C GLY A 13 -3.42 -0.51 5.35
N GLY A 14 -2.99 0.64 4.82
CA GLY A 14 -1.66 1.19 5.08
C GLY A 14 -1.50 1.76 6.49
N VAL A 15 -0.24 2.11 6.78
CA VAL A 15 0.31 2.69 8.02
C VAL A 15 -0.46 3.90 8.56
N ASP A 16 -1.14 4.63 7.69
CA ASP A 16 -1.76 5.93 7.96
C ASP A 16 -3.17 5.83 8.55
N GLU A 17 -3.59 4.64 8.98
CA GLU A 17 -4.96 4.35 9.41
C GLU A 17 -6.02 4.69 8.34
N GLN A 18 -5.59 5.04 7.12
CA GLN A 18 -6.48 5.17 5.97
C GLN A 18 -6.85 3.77 5.52
N ASN A 19 -7.98 3.31 6.06
CA ASN A 19 -8.66 2.15 5.55
C ASN A 19 -9.00 2.38 4.07
N LEU A 20 -8.87 1.34 3.25
CA LEU A 20 -9.18 1.39 1.83
C LEU A 20 -10.61 1.92 1.58
N GLU A 21 -11.52 1.63 2.53
CA GLU A 21 -12.90 2.10 2.57
C GLU A 21 -13.01 3.63 2.75
N VAL A 22 -12.16 4.22 3.61
CA VAL A 22 -12.11 5.67 3.84
C VAL A 22 -11.51 6.38 2.64
N PHE A 23 -10.47 5.79 2.05
CA PHE A 23 -9.88 6.31 0.80
C PHE A 23 -10.90 6.27 -0.34
N GLU A 24 -11.63 5.16 -0.47
CA GLU A 24 -12.67 4.99 -1.49
C GLU A 24 -13.82 5.99 -1.33
N ALA A 25 -14.22 6.30 -0.10
CA ALA A 25 -15.26 7.30 0.17
C ALA A 25 -14.90 8.71 -0.35
N GLN A 26 -13.62 9.00 -0.56
CA GLN A 26 -13.12 10.28 -1.08
C GLN A 26 -12.20 10.08 -2.30
N LEU A 27 -12.49 9.07 -3.12
CA LEU A 27 -11.58 8.59 -4.17
C LEU A 27 -11.03 9.70 -5.08
N ASP A 28 -11.92 10.52 -5.65
CA ASP A 28 -11.52 11.57 -6.60
C ASP A 28 -10.62 12.61 -5.94
N GLN A 29 -10.99 13.07 -4.74
CA GLN A 29 -10.20 14.03 -3.97
C GLN A 29 -8.81 13.48 -3.62
N GLN A 30 -8.71 12.21 -3.24
CA GLN A 30 -7.43 11.59 -2.90
C GLN A 30 -6.56 11.40 -4.16
N LEU A 31 -7.14 11.01 -5.30
CA LEU A 31 -6.43 10.90 -6.56
C LEU A 31 -5.92 12.25 -7.07
N ASP A 32 -6.73 13.31 -6.97
CA ASP A 32 -6.33 14.66 -7.35
C ASP A 32 -5.19 15.18 -6.48
N ARG A 33 -5.26 14.92 -5.17
CA ARG A 33 -4.17 15.24 -4.24
C ARG A 33 -2.88 14.51 -4.61
N LEU A 34 -2.94 13.18 -4.76
CA LEU A 34 -1.77 12.38 -5.14
C LEU A 34 -1.19 12.81 -6.48
N GLN A 35 -2.03 13.12 -7.46
CA GLN A 35 -1.58 13.61 -8.76
C GLN A 35 -0.81 14.93 -8.62
N ARG A 36 -1.28 15.85 -7.76
CA ARG A 36 -0.60 17.12 -7.50
C ARG A 36 0.74 16.91 -6.80
N GLU A 37 0.76 16.14 -5.71
CA GLU A 37 1.98 15.85 -4.96
C GLU A 37 3.04 15.17 -5.83
N LEU A 38 2.64 14.27 -6.73
CA LEU A 38 3.55 13.62 -7.68
C LEU A 38 4.05 14.58 -8.76
N LYS A 39 3.22 15.53 -9.23
CA LYS A 39 3.63 16.55 -10.22
C LYS A 39 4.58 17.59 -9.63
N GLU A 40 4.36 17.95 -8.37
CA GLU A 40 5.16 18.92 -7.62
C GLU A 40 6.40 18.28 -6.96
N ASP A 41 6.58 16.97 -7.13
CA ASP A 41 7.66 16.17 -6.52
C ASP A 41 7.71 16.27 -4.98
N THR A 42 6.54 16.51 -4.36
CA THR A 42 6.37 16.63 -2.91
C THR A 42 5.83 15.35 -2.25
N TYR A 43 5.46 14.35 -3.06
CA TYR A 43 4.96 13.07 -2.55
C TYR A 43 6.02 12.31 -1.74
N GLN A 44 5.75 12.08 -0.46
CA GLN A 44 6.62 11.29 0.43
C GLN A 44 5.94 9.98 0.83
N PRO A 45 6.33 8.83 0.23
CA PRO A 45 5.77 7.54 0.60
C PRO A 45 6.22 7.11 1.99
N LEU A 46 5.31 6.53 2.77
CA LEU A 46 5.66 5.93 4.05
C LEU A 46 6.56 4.69 3.85
N PRO A 47 7.58 4.52 4.72
CA PRO A 47 8.50 3.39 4.62
C PRO A 47 7.77 2.06 4.87
N VAL A 48 8.20 1.01 4.17
CA VAL A 48 7.72 -0.36 4.39
C VAL A 48 8.57 -1.06 5.45
N ARG A 49 7.95 -1.87 6.32
CA ARG A 49 8.66 -2.80 7.21
C ARG A 49 8.91 -4.12 6.50
N GLN A 50 10.08 -4.71 6.71
CA GLN A 50 10.31 -6.05 6.19
C GLN A 50 9.69 -7.10 7.11
N HIS A 51 8.93 -8.02 6.53
CA HIS A 51 8.30 -9.13 7.22
C HIS A 51 8.73 -10.45 6.58
N PRO A 52 9.31 -11.39 7.35
CA PRO A 52 9.69 -12.68 6.83
C PRO A 52 8.44 -13.52 6.55
N ILE A 53 8.33 -14.08 5.35
CA ILE A 53 7.28 -15.02 4.97
C ILE A 53 7.94 -16.35 4.58
N PRO A 54 7.49 -17.48 5.13
CA PRO A 54 8.06 -18.78 4.79
C PRO A 54 7.91 -19.07 3.29
N LYS A 55 8.97 -19.61 2.67
CA LYS A 55 8.87 -20.12 1.30
C LYS A 55 8.10 -21.45 1.32
N ARG A 56 7.17 -21.60 0.38
CA ARG A 56 6.52 -22.88 0.15
C ARG A 56 7.59 -23.92 -0.22
N ASP A 57 7.50 -25.11 0.36
CA ASP A 57 8.35 -26.28 0.09
C ASP A 57 9.81 -26.18 0.56
N LYS A 58 10.19 -25.11 1.28
CA LYS A 58 11.53 -24.93 1.87
C LYS A 58 11.46 -24.54 3.35
N PRO A 59 11.22 -25.50 4.26
CA PRO A 59 11.15 -25.24 5.70
C PRO A 59 12.43 -24.59 6.21
N GLY A 60 12.31 -23.51 6.99
CA GLY A 60 13.45 -22.76 7.52
C GLY A 60 13.96 -21.63 6.60
N GLU A 61 13.52 -21.55 5.34
CA GLU A 61 13.83 -20.42 4.46
C GLU A 61 12.69 -19.39 4.41
N TYR A 62 13.07 -18.12 4.49
CA TYR A 62 12.15 -16.98 4.44
C TYR A 62 12.41 -16.11 3.22
N ARG A 63 11.34 -15.50 2.69
CA ARG A 63 11.40 -14.37 1.77
C ARG A 63 10.98 -13.11 2.52
N MET A 64 11.79 -12.07 2.43
CA MET A 64 11.43 -10.77 2.97
C MET A 64 10.34 -10.15 2.09
N LEU A 65 9.19 -9.87 2.68
CA LEU A 65 8.13 -9.07 2.07
C LEU A 65 8.14 -7.68 2.71
N GLY A 66 8.17 -6.63 1.90
CA GLY A 66 7.82 -5.30 2.38
C GLY A 66 6.33 -5.25 2.73
N ARG A 67 6.00 -5.19 4.01
CA ARG A 67 4.65 -4.90 4.50
C ARG A 67 4.58 -3.45 4.96
N ARG A 68 3.52 -2.75 4.57
CA ARG A 68 3.11 -1.49 5.22
C ARG A 68 2.49 -1.87 6.59
N TYR A 69 2.68 -1.03 7.61
CA TYR A 69 2.22 -1.34 8.98
C TYR A 69 0.70 -1.59 9.00
N ARG A 70 0.25 -2.29 10.05
CA ARG A 70 -1.16 -2.54 10.35
C ARG A 70 -1.62 -1.60 11.45
#